data_AF-A0A1T4XM64-F1
#
_entry.id   AF-A0A1T4XM64-F1
#
_cell.length_a   1.000
_cell.length_b   1.000
_cell.length_c   1.000
_cell.angle_alpha   90.00
_cell.angle_beta   90.00
_cell.angle_gamma   90.00
#
_symmetry.space_group_name_H-M   'P 1'
#
loop_
_entity.id
_entity.type
_entity.pdbx_description
1 polymer ?
#
loop_
_entity_poly.entity_id
_entity_poly.type
_entity_poly.pdbx_seq_one_letter_code
_entity_poly.pdbx_strand_id
1 'polypeptide(L)'
;MNQLEAFACEKCTGNYCSRKAPILSILDDTQLKKVIGKITRKKYKKGQILFFEGDVSDKFYIINKGKVKIFKYTKEGKEQILYILSEGDFIGYLSLLKKGKFDFNAEALDDVNMCILTKDAFDDIVKKNPEISLKILESLHDRVVSLENLVKILSTKDIEARIADLLKVFAREFGHEEEEGIIIDMPLSREEMANYIGVTRETMSRKLSAMEDEGILELIGNKKIIIKDLKSLQKLL
;
A
#
# COMPACT_ATOMS: atom_id res chain seq x y z
N MET A 1 -27.40 -35.79 22.23
CA MET A 1 -27.88 -36.39 20.96
C MET A 1 -28.67 -35.33 20.21
N ASN A 2 -27.97 -34.35 19.60
CA ASN A 2 -27.57 -34.28 18.18
C ASN A 2 -28.67 -33.57 17.36
N GLN A 3 -28.47 -32.43 16.68
CA GLN A 3 -27.39 -32.06 15.76
C GLN A 3 -27.14 -30.53 15.73
N LEU A 4 -26.31 -30.00 16.65
CA LEU A 4 -25.82 -28.61 16.59
C LEU A 4 -24.28 -28.50 16.66
N GLU A 5 -23.57 -29.62 16.55
CA GLU A 5 -22.10 -29.71 16.71
C GLU A 5 -21.38 -30.10 15.41
N ALA A 6 -21.73 -29.47 14.28
CA ALA A 6 -20.98 -29.62 13.02
C ALA A 6 -20.39 -28.30 12.47
N PHE A 7 -20.35 -27.23 13.26
CA PHE A 7 -19.63 -26.00 12.95
C PHE A 7 -18.36 -25.85 13.81
N ALA A 8 -17.51 -26.88 13.79
CA ALA A 8 -16.16 -26.78 14.32
C ALA A 8 -15.30 -25.90 13.39
N CYS A 9 -15.34 -24.59 13.59
CA CYS A 9 -14.21 -23.71 13.30
C CYS A 9 -13.38 -23.61 14.59
N GLU A 10 -12.48 -24.58 14.84
CA GLU A 10 -11.56 -24.56 15.99
C GLU A 10 -10.51 -23.42 15.94
N LYS A 11 -10.58 -22.51 14.94
CA LYS A 11 -9.63 -21.38 14.77
C LYS A 11 -10.29 -20.08 14.32
N CYS A 12 -11.48 -19.77 14.82
CA CYS A 12 -12.16 -18.51 14.57
C CYS A 12 -11.95 -17.51 15.72
N THR A 13 -10.79 -16.85 15.79
CA THR A 13 -10.60 -15.61 16.56
C THR A 13 -11.00 -14.42 15.68
N GLY A 14 -12.24 -13.97 15.82
CA GLY A 14 -12.82 -12.87 15.06
C GLY A 14 -12.14 -11.53 15.32
N ASN A 15 -11.35 -11.08 14.35
CA ASN A 15 -11.23 -9.67 13.98
C ASN A 15 -11.25 -9.65 12.46
N TYR A 16 -12.43 -9.40 11.90
CA TYR A 16 -12.71 -9.55 10.50
C TYR A 16 -11.92 -8.54 9.68
N CYS A 17 -11.20 -9.03 8.66
CA CYS A 17 -10.68 -8.23 7.56
C CYS A 17 -11.69 -7.22 6.99
N SER A 18 -12.97 -7.59 7.04
CA SER A 18 -14.07 -6.77 6.57
C SER A 18 -14.41 -5.57 7.45
N ARG A 19 -13.94 -5.48 8.69
CA ARG A 19 -14.08 -4.25 9.50
C ARG A 19 -12.85 -3.33 9.45
N LYS A 20 -11.70 -3.87 9.04
CA LYS A 20 -10.45 -3.11 8.88
C LYS A 20 -10.37 -2.37 7.54
N ALA A 21 -11.02 -2.90 6.51
CA ALA A 21 -11.15 -2.21 5.24
C ALA A 21 -12.27 -1.14 5.33
N PRO A 22 -11.97 0.16 5.17
CA PRO A 22 -12.96 1.23 5.26
C PRO A 22 -14.15 1.03 4.29
N ILE A 23 -13.90 0.36 3.17
CA ILE A 23 -14.92 0.04 2.17
C ILE A 23 -15.95 -0.99 2.67
N LEU A 24 -15.57 -1.88 3.58
CA LEU A 24 -16.44 -2.94 4.10
C LEU A 24 -17.01 -2.61 5.49
N SER A 25 -16.50 -1.57 6.17
CA SER A 25 -17.05 -1.11 7.46
C SER A 25 -18.44 -0.48 7.35
N ILE A 26 -18.87 -0.13 6.13
CA ILE A 26 -20.21 0.39 5.83
C ILE A 26 -21.29 -0.70 5.98
N LEU A 27 -20.90 -1.97 5.85
CA LEU A 27 -21.85 -3.08 5.84
C LEU A 27 -22.36 -3.40 7.24
N ASP A 28 -23.68 -3.60 7.36
CA ASP A 28 -24.28 -4.13 8.59
C ASP A 28 -23.87 -5.59 8.84
N ASP A 29 -24.07 -6.12 10.05
CA ASP A 29 -23.65 -7.48 10.40
C ASP A 29 -24.29 -8.59 9.54
N THR A 30 -25.49 -8.36 9.03
CA THR A 30 -26.19 -9.31 8.16
C THR A 30 -25.59 -9.33 6.76
N GLN A 31 -25.30 -8.16 6.21
CA GLN A 31 -24.60 -7.98 4.95
C GLN A 31 -23.17 -8.52 5.06
N LEU A 32 -22.46 -8.17 6.13
CA LEU A 32 -21.09 -8.61 6.41
C LEU A 32 -21.00 -10.14 6.43
N LYS A 33 -21.93 -10.84 7.10
CA LYS A 33 -22.00 -12.31 7.10
C LYS A 33 -22.13 -12.89 5.70
N LYS A 34 -22.97 -12.29 4.84
CA LYS A 34 -23.13 -12.72 3.44
C LYS A 34 -21.85 -12.51 2.63
N VAL A 35 -21.13 -11.41 2.88
CA VAL A 35 -19.85 -11.11 2.22
C VAL A 35 -18.76 -12.06 2.68
N ILE A 36 -18.64 -12.31 3.99
CA ILE A 36 -17.62 -13.19 4.57
C ILE A 36 -17.67 -14.59 3.95
N GLY A 37 -18.86 -15.13 3.69
CA GLY A 37 -19.02 -16.42 3.01
C GLY A 37 -18.49 -16.47 1.57
N LYS A 38 -18.31 -15.30 0.93
CA LYS A 38 -17.77 -15.16 -0.43
C LYS A 38 -16.29 -14.73 -0.45
N ILE A 39 -15.65 -14.49 0.71
CA ILE A 39 -14.25 -14.08 0.79
C ILE A 39 -13.32 -15.29 0.73
N THR A 40 -12.40 -15.29 -0.23
CA THR A 40 -11.23 -16.18 -0.21
C THR A 40 -10.07 -15.48 0.50
N ARG A 41 -9.45 -16.16 1.46
CA ARG A 41 -8.27 -15.64 2.17
C ARG A 41 -7.00 -16.17 1.54
N LYS A 42 -6.03 -15.28 1.29
CA LYS A 42 -4.71 -15.66 0.78
C LYS A 42 -3.61 -14.99 1.59
N LYS A 43 -2.51 -15.70 1.80
CA LYS A 43 -1.33 -15.20 2.50
C LYS A 43 -0.18 -15.14 1.52
N TYR A 44 0.63 -14.10 1.64
CA TYR A 44 1.84 -13.89 0.88
C TYR A 44 2.97 -13.60 1.86
N LYS A 45 4.12 -14.20 1.61
CA LYS A 45 5.35 -13.88 2.33
C LYS A 45 6.01 -12.66 1.71
N LYS A 46 6.81 -11.94 2.49
CA LYS A 46 7.65 -10.85 1.99
C LYS A 46 8.40 -11.29 0.72
N GLY A 47 8.37 -10.45 -0.31
CA GLY A 47 8.99 -10.67 -1.62
C GLY A 47 8.17 -11.53 -2.59
N GLN A 48 7.02 -12.07 -2.17
CA GLN A 48 6.17 -12.82 -3.10
C GLN A 48 5.35 -11.90 -4.00
N ILE A 49 5.32 -12.24 -5.29
CA ILE A 49 4.46 -11.60 -6.27
C ILE A 49 3.00 -12.02 -6.05
N LEU A 50 2.11 -11.04 -5.99
CA LEU A 50 0.66 -11.24 -5.88
C LEU A 50 0.04 -11.57 -7.23
N PHE A 51 0.43 -10.82 -8.25
CA PHE A 51 0.08 -10.95 -9.67
C PHE A 51 1.04 -10.13 -10.53
N PHE A 52 1.10 -10.45 -11.81
CA PHE A 52 1.91 -9.76 -12.80
C PHE A 52 1.06 -8.86 -13.71
N GLU A 53 1.72 -7.88 -14.31
CA GLU A 53 1.16 -7.14 -15.44
C GLU A 53 0.78 -8.11 -16.56
N GLY A 54 -0.43 -7.96 -17.11
CA GLY A 54 -0.98 -8.84 -18.13
C GLY A 54 -1.79 -10.04 -17.61
N ASP A 55 -1.74 -10.35 -16.31
CA ASP A 55 -2.59 -11.37 -15.71
C ASP A 55 -4.06 -10.96 -15.80
N VAL A 56 -4.93 -11.92 -16.15
CA VAL A 56 -6.38 -11.70 -16.17
C VAL A 56 -6.88 -11.53 -14.74
N SER A 57 -7.67 -10.49 -14.50
CA SER A 57 -8.23 -10.21 -13.18
C SER A 57 -9.74 -10.11 -13.23
N ASP A 58 -10.39 -10.89 -12.37
CA ASP A 58 -11.82 -10.86 -12.07
C ASP A 58 -12.06 -10.76 -10.55
N LYS A 59 -11.05 -10.29 -9.82
CA LYS A 59 -11.00 -10.32 -8.36
C LYS A 59 -10.75 -8.95 -7.76
N PHE A 60 -11.45 -8.67 -6.67
CA PHE A 60 -11.20 -7.57 -5.78
C PHE A 60 -10.32 -8.05 -4.62
N TYR A 61 -9.28 -7.30 -4.31
CA TYR A 61 -8.29 -7.65 -3.32
C TYR A 61 -8.28 -6.59 -2.23
N ILE A 62 -8.31 -7.01 -0.98
CA ILE A 62 -8.32 -6.13 0.19
C ILE A 62 -7.18 -6.56 1.11
N ILE A 63 -6.31 -5.63 1.46
CA ILE A 63 -5.18 -5.90 2.34
C ILE A 63 -5.68 -5.87 3.78
N ASN A 64 -5.69 -7.03 4.42
CA ASN A 64 -6.07 -7.17 5.83
C ASN A 64 -4.91 -6.85 6.78
N LYS A 65 -3.69 -7.12 6.34
CA LYS A 65 -2.46 -6.88 7.07
C LYS A 65 -1.31 -6.85 6.08
N GLY A 66 -0.35 -5.98 6.33
CA GLY A 66 0.89 -5.89 5.58
C GLY A 66 0.87 -4.77 4.54
N LYS A 67 1.91 -4.73 3.71
CA LYS A 67 2.17 -3.72 2.70
C LYS A 67 2.48 -4.38 1.37
N VAL A 68 1.99 -3.78 0.28
CA VAL A 68 2.18 -4.25 -1.09
C VAL A 68 2.67 -3.08 -1.93
N LYS A 69 3.79 -3.24 -2.65
CA LYS A 69 4.20 -2.27 -3.67
C LYS A 69 3.49 -2.59 -4.98
N ILE A 70 3.03 -1.54 -5.68
CA ILE A 70 2.58 -1.63 -7.06
C ILE A 70 3.61 -0.96 -7.95
N PHE A 71 4.04 -1.67 -8.99
CA PHE A 71 5.18 -1.24 -9.79
C PHE A 71 5.08 -1.71 -11.25
N LYS A 72 5.89 -1.08 -12.10
CA LYS A 72 6.12 -1.49 -13.49
C LYS A 72 7.61 -1.64 -13.76
N TYR A 73 7.94 -2.38 -14.82
CA TYR A 73 9.29 -2.39 -15.35
C TYR A 73 9.41 -1.38 -16.51
N THR A 74 10.50 -0.63 -16.56
CA THR A 74 10.85 0.18 -17.74
C THR A 74 11.28 -0.74 -18.88
N LYS A 75 11.45 -0.19 -20.09
CA LYS A 75 11.95 -0.96 -21.25
C LYS A 75 13.33 -1.57 -21.00
N GLU A 76 14.13 -0.92 -20.15
CA GLU A 76 15.46 -1.35 -19.73
C GLU A 76 15.42 -2.35 -18.57
N GLY A 77 14.22 -2.79 -18.14
CA GLY A 77 14.03 -3.76 -17.07
C GLY A 77 14.18 -3.19 -15.66
N LYS A 78 14.25 -1.86 -15.50
CA LYS A 78 14.32 -1.23 -14.18
C LYS A 78 12.94 -1.20 -13.54
N GLU A 79 12.87 -1.53 -12.25
CA GLU A 79 11.64 -1.39 -11.49
C GLU A 79 11.35 0.09 -11.22
N GLN A 80 10.11 0.51 -11.47
CA GLN A 80 9.55 1.80 -11.06
C GLN A 80 8.34 1.54 -10.16
N ILE A 81 8.48 1.87 -8.88
CA ILE A 81 7.37 1.80 -7.93
C ILE A 81 6.43 2.99 -8.18
N LEU A 82 5.12 2.71 -8.25
CA LEU A 82 4.11 3.73 -8.49
C LEU A 82 3.52 4.27 -7.19
N TYR A 83 3.23 3.37 -6.25
CA TYR A 83 2.70 3.67 -4.92
C TYR A 83 2.70 2.38 -4.07
N ILE A 84 2.42 2.54 -2.78
CA ILE A 84 2.33 1.45 -1.80
C ILE A 84 0.90 1.34 -1.32
N LEU A 85 0.45 0.12 -1.10
CA LEU A 85 -0.82 -0.18 -0.45
C LEU A 85 -0.56 -0.79 0.92
N SER A 86 -1.30 -0.34 1.91
CA SER A 86 -1.20 -0.74 3.32
C SER A 86 -2.50 -1.41 3.80
N GLU A 87 -2.55 -1.74 5.08
CA GLU A 87 -3.74 -2.30 5.71
C GLU A 87 -4.98 -1.41 5.49
N GLY A 88 -6.07 -2.03 5.01
CA GLY A 88 -7.32 -1.35 4.68
C GLY A 88 -7.46 -0.97 3.21
N ASP A 89 -6.34 -0.85 2.49
CA ASP A 89 -6.34 -0.56 1.06
C ASP A 89 -6.82 -1.76 0.22
N PHE A 90 -7.21 -1.46 -1.01
CA PHE A 90 -7.72 -2.45 -1.95
C PHE A 90 -7.20 -2.23 -3.38
N ILE A 91 -7.30 -3.29 -4.19
CA ILE A 91 -6.93 -3.28 -5.61
C ILE A 91 -7.83 -4.18 -6.44
N GLY A 92 -7.81 -3.98 -7.76
CA GLY A 92 -8.58 -4.76 -8.72
C GLY A 92 -9.85 -4.07 -9.23
N TYR A 93 -10.24 -2.90 -8.69
CA TYR A 93 -11.48 -2.19 -9.08
C TYR A 93 -11.60 -1.93 -10.61
N LEU A 94 -10.51 -1.65 -11.33
CA LEU A 94 -10.53 -1.46 -12.79
C LEU A 94 -10.96 -2.72 -13.52
N SER A 95 -10.42 -3.87 -13.09
CA SER A 95 -10.74 -5.19 -13.65
C SER A 95 -12.18 -5.63 -13.32
N LEU A 96 -12.82 -4.97 -12.35
CA LEU A 96 -14.22 -5.18 -11.99
C LEU A 96 -15.17 -4.27 -12.77
N LEU A 97 -14.75 -3.06 -13.15
CA LEU A 97 -15.55 -2.17 -13.99
C LEU A 97 -15.49 -2.56 -15.47
N LYS A 98 -14.35 -3.07 -15.92
CA LYS A 98 -14.16 -3.64 -17.26
C LYS A 98 -13.39 -4.95 -17.12
N LYS A 99 -13.90 -6.05 -17.68
CA LYS A 99 -13.12 -7.28 -17.80
C LYS A 99 -11.79 -6.94 -18.46
N GLY A 100 -10.68 -7.30 -17.82
CA GLY A 100 -9.38 -6.84 -18.26
C GLY A 100 -8.22 -7.57 -17.58
N LYS A 101 -7.03 -7.09 -17.90
CA LYS A 101 -5.78 -7.55 -17.32
C LYS A 101 -5.28 -6.53 -16.30
N PHE A 102 -4.38 -6.93 -15.42
CA PHE A 102 -3.65 -5.97 -14.61
C PHE A 102 -2.68 -5.16 -15.48
N ASP A 103 -2.63 -3.85 -15.27
CA ASP A 103 -1.72 -2.93 -15.97
C ASP A 103 -0.40 -2.72 -15.22
N PHE A 104 -0.19 -3.44 -14.12
CA PHE A 104 0.94 -3.29 -13.21
C PHE A 104 1.17 -4.59 -12.43
N ASN A 105 2.34 -4.71 -11.82
CA ASN A 105 2.73 -5.82 -10.96
C ASN A 105 2.44 -5.47 -9.50
N ALA A 106 2.29 -6.50 -8.66
CA ALA A 106 2.12 -6.34 -7.22
C ALA A 106 3.03 -7.30 -6.45
N GLU A 107 3.76 -6.79 -5.46
CA GLU A 107 4.66 -7.59 -4.61
C GLU A 107 4.47 -7.24 -3.14
N ALA A 108 4.52 -8.26 -2.28
CA ALA A 108 4.45 -8.10 -0.84
C ALA A 108 5.76 -7.52 -0.26
N LEU A 109 5.69 -6.35 0.38
CA LEU A 109 6.82 -5.72 1.07
C LEU A 109 7.09 -6.33 2.46
N ASP A 110 6.08 -6.97 3.03
CA ASP A 110 6.10 -7.72 4.28
C ASP A 110 5.21 -8.98 4.20
N ASP A 111 4.96 -9.66 5.33
CA ASP A 111 4.01 -10.76 5.37
C ASP A 111 2.56 -10.22 5.24
N VAL A 112 1.97 -10.44 4.07
CA VAL A 112 0.65 -9.92 3.69
C VAL A 112 -0.45 -10.96 3.90
N ASN A 113 -1.53 -10.54 4.53
CA ASN A 113 -2.81 -11.27 4.55
C ASN A 113 -3.82 -10.51 3.70
N MET A 114 -4.46 -11.20 2.77
CA MET A 114 -5.37 -10.60 1.81
C MET A 114 -6.72 -11.30 1.78
N CYS A 115 -7.78 -10.51 1.61
CA CYS A 115 -9.13 -10.97 1.38
C CYS A 115 -9.47 -10.72 -0.09
N ILE A 116 -10.04 -11.73 -0.72
CA ILE A 116 -10.29 -11.73 -2.16
C ILE A 116 -11.77 -11.99 -2.40
N LEU A 117 -12.42 -11.10 -3.13
CA LEU A 117 -13.80 -11.26 -3.59
C LEU A 117 -13.80 -11.45 -5.11
N THR A 118 -14.73 -12.26 -5.61
CA THR A 118 -15.00 -12.29 -7.05
C THR A 118 -15.73 -11.02 -7.46
N LYS A 119 -15.68 -10.70 -8.77
CA LYS A 119 -16.45 -9.60 -9.34
C LYS A 119 -17.93 -9.69 -9.00
N ASP A 120 -18.56 -10.84 -9.19
CA ASP A 120 -20.00 -10.97 -8.93
C ASP A 120 -20.34 -10.73 -7.45
N ALA A 121 -19.48 -11.20 -6.54
CA ALA A 121 -19.62 -10.94 -5.12
C ALA A 121 -19.50 -9.45 -4.80
N PHE A 122 -18.55 -8.75 -5.42
CA PHE A 122 -18.34 -7.32 -5.23
C PHE A 122 -19.48 -6.48 -5.83
N ASP A 123 -19.89 -6.76 -7.06
CA ASP A 123 -21.00 -6.08 -7.73
C ASP A 123 -22.29 -6.16 -6.92
N ASP A 124 -22.60 -7.33 -6.36
CA ASP A 124 -23.76 -7.54 -5.48
C ASP A 124 -23.73 -6.63 -4.26
N ILE A 125 -22.54 -6.41 -3.70
CA ILE A 125 -22.32 -5.60 -2.49
C ILE A 125 -22.49 -4.12 -2.83
N VAL A 126 -21.82 -3.64 -3.87
CA VAL A 126 -21.84 -2.23 -4.29
C VAL A 126 -23.25 -1.79 -4.69
N LYS A 127 -23.98 -2.61 -5.45
CA LYS A 127 -25.37 -2.29 -5.88
C LYS A 127 -26.33 -2.11 -4.70
N LYS A 128 -26.08 -2.80 -3.59
CA LYS A 128 -26.93 -2.74 -2.38
C LYS A 128 -26.47 -1.67 -1.39
N ASN A 129 -25.27 -1.13 -1.56
CA ASN A 129 -24.65 -0.18 -0.65
C ASN A 129 -23.93 0.93 -1.44
N PRO A 130 -24.66 1.91 -1.99
CA PRO A 130 -24.09 2.94 -2.86
C PRO A 130 -22.97 3.76 -2.20
N GLU A 131 -22.99 3.91 -0.87
CA GLU A 131 -21.94 4.57 -0.07
C GLU A 131 -20.55 3.95 -0.28
N ILE A 132 -20.48 2.66 -0.59
CA ILE A 132 -19.23 1.98 -0.96
C ILE A 132 -18.60 2.62 -2.19
N SER A 133 -19.41 3.09 -3.14
CA SER A 133 -18.91 3.77 -4.34
C SER A 133 -18.22 5.09 -4.01
N LEU A 134 -18.69 5.80 -2.98
CA LEU A 134 -18.04 7.02 -2.50
C LEU A 134 -16.67 6.72 -1.88
N LYS A 135 -16.54 5.65 -1.09
CA LYS A 135 -15.23 5.20 -0.58
C LYS A 135 -14.27 4.75 -1.66
N ILE A 136 -14.79 4.15 -2.72
CA ILE A 136 -13.97 3.86 -3.91
C ILE A 136 -13.48 5.16 -4.54
N LEU A 137 -14.35 6.16 -4.69
CA LEU A 137 -13.97 7.45 -5.27
C LEU A 137 -12.94 8.20 -4.41
N GLU A 138 -13.09 8.20 -3.09
CA GLU A 138 -12.08 8.75 -2.15
C GLU A 138 -10.72 8.06 -2.35
N SER A 139 -10.68 6.73 -2.35
CA SER A 139 -9.43 5.98 -2.58
C SER A 139 -8.81 6.24 -3.95
N LEU A 140 -9.63 6.46 -4.98
CA LEU A 140 -9.15 6.84 -6.31
C LEU A 140 -8.57 8.26 -6.34
N HIS A 141 -9.19 9.19 -5.60
CA HIS A 141 -8.64 10.53 -5.44
C HIS A 141 -7.25 10.47 -4.80
N ASP A 142 -7.11 9.73 -3.69
CA ASP A 142 -5.83 9.56 -3.01
C ASP A 142 -4.78 8.96 -3.95
N ARG A 143 -5.17 7.96 -4.75
CA ARG A 143 -4.31 7.35 -5.78
C ARG A 143 -3.82 8.36 -6.82
N VAL A 144 -4.71 9.24 -7.30
CA VAL A 144 -4.37 10.29 -8.28
C VAL A 144 -3.38 11.27 -7.64
N VAL A 145 -3.64 11.72 -6.42
CA VAL A 145 -2.76 12.62 -5.67
C VAL A 145 -1.37 12.00 -5.47
N SER A 146 -1.28 10.71 -5.12
CA SER A 146 0.00 10.00 -5.01
C SER A 146 0.76 9.98 -6.34
N LEU A 147 0.07 9.77 -7.47
CA LEU A 147 0.68 9.77 -8.80
C LEU A 147 1.11 11.16 -9.26
N GLU A 148 0.34 12.22 -8.96
CA GLU A 148 0.73 13.61 -9.22
C GLU A 148 2.00 13.99 -8.44
N ASN A 149 2.07 13.60 -7.17
CA ASN A 149 3.28 13.77 -6.34
C ASN A 149 4.48 13.00 -6.92
N LEU A 150 4.26 11.76 -7.37
CA LEU A 150 5.31 10.99 -8.03
C LEU A 150 5.81 11.67 -9.31
N VAL A 151 4.91 12.22 -10.13
CA VAL A 151 5.27 12.98 -11.34
C VAL A 151 6.12 14.21 -10.97
N LYS A 152 5.73 14.96 -9.93
CA LYS A 152 6.53 16.08 -9.42
C LYS A 152 7.93 15.61 -9.04
N ILE A 153 8.04 14.58 -8.21
CA ILE A 153 9.32 14.02 -7.75
C ILE A 153 10.19 13.61 -8.96
N LEU A 154 9.65 12.82 -9.89
CA LEU A 154 10.42 12.33 -11.03
C LEU A 154 10.83 13.44 -12.01
N SER A 155 10.11 14.57 -12.03
CA SER A 155 10.42 15.73 -12.87
C SER A 155 11.44 16.68 -12.23
N THR A 156 11.65 16.58 -10.91
CA THR A 156 12.64 17.38 -10.19
C THR A 156 14.05 16.93 -10.54
N LYS A 157 14.90 17.86 -10.98
CA LYS A 157 16.30 17.56 -11.36
C LYS A 157 17.21 17.32 -10.16
N ASP A 158 16.93 18.00 -9.05
CA ASP A 158 17.71 17.88 -7.83
C ASP A 158 17.35 16.59 -7.08
N ILE A 159 18.33 15.72 -6.87
CA ILE A 159 18.16 14.44 -6.20
C ILE A 159 17.87 14.62 -4.71
N GLU A 160 18.45 15.61 -4.05
CA GLU A 160 18.21 15.86 -2.63
C GLU A 160 16.77 16.33 -2.41
N ALA A 161 16.29 17.23 -3.28
CA ALA A 161 14.90 17.66 -3.30
C ALA A 161 13.94 16.47 -3.45
N ARG A 162 14.23 15.53 -4.35
CA ARG A 162 13.42 14.31 -4.53
C ARG A 162 13.40 13.41 -3.30
N ILE A 163 14.55 13.24 -2.64
CA ILE A 163 14.64 12.46 -1.40
C ILE A 163 13.84 13.15 -0.29
N ALA A 164 13.97 14.48 -0.16
CA ALA A 164 13.21 15.26 0.80
C ALA A 164 11.69 15.17 0.56
N ASP A 165 11.23 15.28 -0.68
CA ASP A 165 9.81 15.10 -1.02
C ASP A 165 9.32 13.68 -0.68
N LEU A 166 10.10 12.64 -0.98
CA LEU A 166 9.78 11.26 -0.60
C LEU A 166 9.67 11.09 0.93
N LEU A 167 10.65 11.59 1.67
CA LEU A 167 10.65 11.50 3.13
C LEU A 167 9.47 12.25 3.75
N LYS A 168 9.02 13.37 3.15
CA LYS A 168 7.80 14.05 3.59
C LYS A 168 6.54 13.23 3.36
N VAL A 169 6.43 12.55 2.21
CA VAL A 169 5.32 11.62 1.96
C VAL A 169 5.31 10.52 3.00
N PHE A 170 6.47 9.92 3.29
CA PHE A 170 6.55 8.85 4.29
C PHE A 170 6.37 9.34 5.73
N ALA A 171 6.81 10.55 6.06
CA ALA A 171 6.55 11.16 7.37
C ALA A 171 5.05 11.33 7.61
N ARG A 172 4.30 11.73 6.58
CA ARG A 172 2.84 11.88 6.68
C ARG A 172 2.11 10.54 6.80
N GLU A 173 2.56 9.52 6.08
CA GLU A 173 1.86 8.23 5.98
C GLU A 173 2.30 7.19 7.02
N PHE A 174 3.57 7.23 7.44
CA PHE A 174 4.21 6.24 8.31
C PHE A 174 5.00 6.86 9.46
N GLY A 175 4.95 8.18 9.61
CA GLY A 175 5.64 8.90 10.67
C GLY A 175 4.81 9.02 11.95
N HIS A 176 5.50 9.11 13.07
CA HIS A 176 4.95 9.51 14.36
C HIS A 176 5.88 10.54 15.02
N GLU A 177 5.30 11.52 15.69
CA GLU A 177 6.05 12.54 16.42
C GLU A 177 6.55 11.98 17.75
N GLU A 178 7.82 12.25 18.05
CA GLU A 178 8.50 11.93 19.31
C GLU A 178 9.36 13.13 19.74
N GLU A 179 9.88 13.10 20.98
CA GLU A 179 10.70 14.19 21.52
C GLU A 179 11.92 14.53 20.64
N GLU A 180 12.48 13.53 19.97
CA GLU A 180 13.67 13.65 19.15
C GLU A 180 13.40 14.08 17.70
N GLY A 181 12.13 14.17 17.29
CA GLY A 181 11.73 14.48 15.92
C GLY A 181 10.65 13.54 15.38
N ILE A 182 10.48 13.50 14.06
CA ILE A 182 9.50 12.62 13.42
C ILE A 182 10.17 11.28 13.09
N ILE A 183 9.76 10.21 13.76
CA ILE A 183 10.25 8.86 13.47
C ILE A 183 9.41 8.25 12.35
N ILE A 184 10.08 7.83 11.28
CA ILE A 184 9.45 7.15 10.15
C ILE A 184 9.80 5.67 10.19
N ASP A 185 8.77 4.82 10.33
CA ASP A 185 8.91 3.39 10.09
C ASP A 185 8.94 3.12 8.58
N MET A 186 10.16 2.96 8.05
CA MET A 186 10.39 2.95 6.61
C MET A 186 9.64 1.80 5.93
N PRO A 187 8.69 2.11 5.03
CA PRO A 187 7.92 1.08 4.33
C PRO A 187 8.75 0.35 3.27
N LEU A 188 9.84 0.99 2.82
CA LEU A 188 10.70 0.56 1.73
C LEU A 188 12.15 0.47 2.18
N SER A 189 12.87 -0.50 1.61
CA SER A 189 14.33 -0.55 1.64
C SER A 189 14.96 0.59 0.82
N ARG A 190 16.28 0.77 0.97
CA ARG A 190 17.04 1.77 0.18
C ARG A 190 16.93 1.54 -1.33
N GLU A 191 16.86 0.28 -1.75
CA GLU A 191 16.70 -0.10 -3.15
C GLU A 191 15.31 0.25 -3.66
N GLU A 192 14.27 -0.11 -2.91
CA GLU A 192 12.90 0.21 -3.28
C GLU A 192 12.64 1.72 -3.28
N MET A 193 13.21 2.49 -2.34
CA MET A 193 13.15 3.95 -2.40
C MET A 193 13.83 4.51 -3.64
N ALA A 194 14.97 3.92 -4.03
CA ALA A 194 15.67 4.33 -5.23
C ALA A 194 14.84 4.03 -6.50
N ASN A 195 14.19 2.87 -6.55
CA ASN A 195 13.23 2.49 -7.59
C ASN A 195 11.97 3.36 -7.57
N TYR A 196 11.59 3.90 -6.42
CA TYR A 196 10.44 4.80 -6.28
C TYR A 196 10.72 6.16 -6.92
N ILE A 197 11.88 6.77 -6.62
CA ILE A 197 12.21 8.12 -7.10
C ILE A 197 13.14 8.13 -8.33
N GLY A 198 13.44 6.97 -8.92
CA GLY A 198 14.27 6.87 -10.12
C GLY A 198 15.73 7.29 -9.92
N VAL A 199 16.43 6.76 -8.91
CA VAL A 199 17.91 6.80 -8.79
C VAL A 199 18.48 5.41 -8.56
N THR A 200 19.80 5.30 -8.55
CA THR A 200 20.48 4.09 -8.08
C THR A 200 20.44 3.99 -6.56
N ARG A 201 20.44 2.75 -6.04
CA ARG A 201 20.57 2.46 -4.60
C ARG A 201 21.78 3.14 -3.98
N GLU A 202 22.92 3.14 -4.67
CA GLU A 202 24.14 3.80 -4.22
C GLU A 202 23.95 5.31 -4.07
N THR A 203 23.28 5.96 -5.03
CA THR A 203 23.01 7.39 -4.97
C THR A 203 22.07 7.73 -3.80
N MET A 204 21.02 6.92 -3.60
CA MET A 204 20.11 7.03 -2.46
C MET A 204 20.87 6.94 -1.13
N SER A 205 21.68 5.88 -0.95
CA SER A 205 22.48 5.70 0.27
C SER A 205 23.43 6.87 0.52
N ARG A 206 24.19 7.30 -0.49
CA ARG A 206 25.14 8.40 -0.36
C ARG A 206 24.47 9.73 0.04
N LYS A 207 23.32 10.05 -0.56
CA LYS A 207 22.60 11.30 -0.26
C LYS A 207 21.95 11.28 1.13
N LEU A 208 21.44 10.14 1.56
CA LEU A 208 20.92 10.00 2.92
C LEU A 208 22.02 10.15 3.98
N SER A 209 23.21 9.59 3.75
CA SER A 209 24.34 9.79 4.66
C SER A 209 24.79 11.25 4.70
N ALA A 210 24.80 11.96 3.57
CA ALA A 210 25.10 13.39 3.57
C ALA A 210 24.08 14.20 4.40
N MET A 211 22.79 13.90 4.29
CA MET A 211 21.74 14.53 5.11
C MET A 211 21.88 14.20 6.61
N GLU A 212 22.40 13.02 6.94
CA GLU A 212 22.72 12.62 8.32
C GLU A 212 23.92 13.40 8.86
N ASP A 213 24.99 13.53 8.08
CA ASP A 213 26.19 14.31 8.43
C ASP A 213 25.86 15.81 8.64
N GLU A 214 24.88 16.33 7.90
CA GLU A 214 24.35 17.68 8.04
C GLU A 214 23.36 17.85 9.22
N GLY A 215 23.02 16.76 9.91
CA GLY A 215 22.10 16.76 11.06
C GLY A 215 20.63 16.97 10.70
N ILE A 216 20.25 16.84 9.42
CA ILE A 216 18.86 16.98 8.96
C ILE A 216 18.04 15.78 9.43
N LEU A 217 18.64 14.59 9.40
CA LEU A 217 18.02 13.33 9.78
C LEU A 217 19.01 12.42 10.52
N GLU A 218 18.51 11.33 11.08
CA GLU A 218 19.30 10.24 11.67
C GLU A 218 18.82 8.90 11.10
N LEU A 219 19.76 8.03 10.72
CA LEU A 219 19.49 6.71 10.15
C LEU A 219 19.59 5.64 11.25
N ILE A 220 18.43 5.14 11.70
CA ILE A 220 18.38 4.03 12.66
C ILE A 220 18.30 2.71 11.90
N GLY A 221 19.50 2.20 11.56
CA GLY A 221 19.67 1.00 10.74
C GLY A 221 18.99 1.13 9.37
N ASN A 222 18.34 0.05 8.93
CA ASN A 222 17.74 -0.02 7.59
C ASN A 222 16.22 0.19 7.58
N LYS A 223 15.59 0.33 8.75
CA LYS A 223 14.12 0.31 8.89
C LYS A 223 13.52 1.58 9.46
N LYS A 224 14.34 2.49 9.99
CA LYS A 224 13.87 3.73 10.62
C LYS A 224 14.71 4.90 10.17
N ILE A 225 14.07 6.05 10.02
CA ILE A 225 14.72 7.36 9.84
C ILE A 225 14.04 8.31 10.80
N ILE A 226 14.83 9.11 11.53
CA ILE A 226 14.30 10.21 12.32
C ILE A 226 14.58 11.50 11.57
N ILE A 227 13.55 12.29 11.27
CA ILE A 227 13.74 13.67 10.79
C ILE A 227 13.98 14.55 12.02
N LYS A 228 15.20 15.04 12.18
CA LYS A 228 15.61 15.91 13.30
C LYS A 228 15.27 17.37 13.03
N ASP A 229 15.44 17.82 11.78
CA ASP A 229 15.14 19.21 11.37
C ASP A 229 14.23 19.25 10.14
N LEU A 230 12.92 19.34 10.41
CA LEU A 230 11.91 19.47 9.36
C LEU A 230 12.08 20.76 8.54
N LYS A 231 12.60 21.84 9.12
CA LYS A 231 12.77 23.11 8.40
C LYS A 231 13.91 23.00 7.40
N SER A 232 15.03 22.41 7.81
CA SER A 232 16.15 22.16 6.89
C SER A 232 15.78 21.17 5.80
N LEU A 233 15.03 20.11 6.11
CA LEU A 233 14.49 19.20 5.09
C LEU A 233 13.59 19.93 4.07
N GLN A 234 12.77 20.89 4.53
CA GLN A 234 11.90 21.68 3.65
C GLN A 234 12.65 22.67 2.77
N LYS A 235 13.84 23.16 3.17
CA LYS A 235 14.66 24.07 2.36
C LYS A 235 15.27 23.40 1.12
N LEU A 236 15.30 22.06 1.10
CA LEU A 236 15.79 21.28 -0.04
C LEU A 236 14.78 21.19 -1.19
N LEU A 237 13.55 21.71 -1.03
CA LEU A 237 12.46 21.64 -2.00
C LEU A 237 12.36 22.91 -2.84
#